data_AF-X0YHH0-F1
#
_entry.id   AF-X0YHH0-F1
#
_cell.length_a   1.000
_cell.length_b   1.000
_cell.length_c   1.000
_cell.angle_alpha   90.00
_cell.angle_beta   90.00
_cell.angle_gamma   90.00
#
_symmetry.space_group_name_H-M   'P 1'
#
loop_
_entity.id
_entity.type
_entity.pdbx_description
1 polymer ?
#
loop_
_entity_poly.entity_id
_entity_poly.type
_entity_poly.pdbx_seq_one_letter_code
_entity_poly.pdbx_strand_id
1 'polypeptide(L)'
;MAYLGLYPLHILSIKDISNNKTVLQVATTPGDNLWIVFVNSVEGLPVADHFVVNDNYEILFTETIFQAPYAGYDHAERSEVLAPNTTKIS
;
A
#
# COMPACT_ATOMS: atom_id res chain seq x y z
N MET A 1 22.46 -29.87 -22.24
CA MET A 1 22.95 -28.68 -21.50
C MET A 1 21.76 -28.06 -20.81
N ALA A 2 21.61 -28.26 -19.50
CA ALA A 2 20.54 -27.66 -18.72
C ALA A 2 21.05 -26.31 -18.18
N TYR A 3 20.52 -25.21 -18.69
CA TYR A 3 20.74 -23.89 -18.11
C TYR A 3 19.90 -23.79 -16.83
N LEU A 4 20.51 -24.11 -15.68
CA LEU A 4 19.96 -23.75 -14.38
C LEU A 4 20.16 -22.24 -14.20
N GLY A 5 19.25 -21.45 -14.78
CA GLY A 5 19.18 -20.02 -14.53
C GLY A 5 18.69 -19.77 -13.10
N LEU A 6 19.58 -19.32 -12.21
CA LEU A 6 19.20 -18.74 -10.93
C LEU A 6 18.55 -17.38 -11.22
N TYR A 7 17.21 -17.34 -11.21
CA TYR A 7 16.48 -16.07 -11.23
C TYR A 7 16.51 -15.45 -9.83
N PRO A 8 16.82 -14.15 -9.70
CA PRO A 8 16.76 -13.49 -8.40
C PRO A 8 15.33 -13.52 -7.88
N LEU A 9 15.14 -14.12 -6.70
CA LEU A 9 13.87 -14.13 -5.99
C LEU A 9 13.79 -12.89 -5.11
N HIS A 10 12.89 -11.97 -5.45
CA HIS A 10 12.58 -10.80 -4.63
C HIS A 10 11.43 -11.12 -3.68
N ILE A 11 11.54 -10.63 -2.45
CA ILE A 11 10.61 -10.92 -1.37
C ILE A 11 10.11 -9.60 -0.78
N LEU A 12 8.79 -9.45 -0.71
CA LEU A 12 8.14 -8.42 0.10
C LEU A 12 7.94 -8.98 1.51
N SER A 13 8.37 -8.23 2.53
CA SER A 13 8.20 -8.63 3.93
C SER A 13 7.61 -7.50 4.77
N ILE A 14 6.58 -7.82 5.55
CA ILE A 14 6.03 -6.93 6.58
C ILE A 14 6.52 -7.44 7.93
N LYS A 15 7.17 -6.56 8.69
CA LYS A 15 7.74 -6.88 10.00
C LYS A 15 7.12 -6.01 11.08
N ASP A 16 6.74 -6.64 12.18
CA ASP A 16 6.45 -5.96 13.42
C ASP A 16 7.79 -5.59 14.08
N ILE A 17 8.10 -4.29 14.09
CA ILE A 17 9.35 -3.78 14.65
C ILE A 17 9.39 -3.84 16.17
N SER A 18 8.24 -3.97 16.85
CA SER A 18 8.17 -3.99 18.33
C SER A 18 8.77 -5.26 18.92
N ASN A 19 8.70 -6.36 18.15
CA ASN A 19 9.14 -7.69 18.56
C ASN A 19 10.01 -8.39 17.49
N ASN A 20 10.37 -7.68 16.42
CA ASN A 20 11.16 -8.17 15.29
C ASN A 20 10.56 -9.43 14.61
N LYS A 21 9.23 -9.55 14.61
CA LYS A 21 8.52 -10.69 14.01
C LYS A 21 8.11 -10.37 12.58
N THR A 22 8.39 -11.28 11.65
CA THR A 22 7.81 -11.22 10.30
C THR A 22 6.32 -11.58 10.37
N VAL A 23 5.47 -10.66 9.94
CA VAL A 23 4.00 -10.81 9.90
C VAL A 23 3.57 -11.39 8.56
N LEU A 24 4.21 -10.96 7.47
CA LEU A 24 3.95 -11.44 6.12
C LEU A 24 5.27 -11.53 5.36
N GLN A 25 5.40 -12.57 4.54
CA GLN A 25 6.50 -12.72 3.62
C GLN A 25 6.01 -13.42 2.35
N VAL A 26 6.15 -12.77 1.20
CA VAL A 26 5.67 -13.28 -0.08
C VAL A 26 6.70 -12.99 -1.19
N ALA A 27 6.76 -13.86 -2.19
CA ALA A 27 7.46 -13.53 -3.43
C ALA A 27 6.79 -12.33 -4.08
N THR A 28 7.58 -11.43 -4.68
CA THR A 28 7.04 -10.23 -5.32
C THR A 28 7.68 -9.96 -6.67
N THR A 29 6.90 -9.34 -7.55
CA THR A 29 7.28 -8.90 -8.89
C THR A 29 6.86 -7.45 -9.13
N PRO A 30 7.53 -6.73 -10.05
CA PRO A 30 7.08 -5.39 -10.45
C PRO A 30 5.62 -5.39 -10.92
N GLY A 31 4.86 -4.39 -10.49
CA GLY A 31 3.42 -4.28 -10.71
C GLY A 31 2.56 -4.90 -9.61
N ASP A 32 3.14 -5.61 -8.64
CA ASP A 32 2.39 -6.10 -7.49
C ASP A 32 1.84 -4.93 -6.66
N ASN A 33 0.59 -5.08 -6.21
CA ASN A 33 -0.10 -4.09 -5.40
C ASN A 33 -0.04 -4.49 -3.92
N LEU A 34 0.25 -3.53 -3.06
CA LEU A 34 0.17 -3.64 -1.60
C LEU A 34 -0.86 -2.65 -1.10
N TRP A 35 -1.88 -3.17 -0.42
CA TRP A 35 -2.92 -2.38 0.22
C TRP A 35 -2.79 -2.48 1.73
N ILE A 36 -2.67 -1.33 2.40
CA ILE A 36 -2.68 -1.25 3.87
C ILE A 36 -4.00 -0.61 4.27
N VAL A 37 -4.89 -1.40 4.87
CA VAL A 37 -6.20 -0.95 5.32
C VAL A 37 -6.22 -0.87 6.84
N PHE A 38 -6.61 0.28 7.36
CA PHE A 38 -6.67 0.52 8.80
C PHE A 38 -7.83 1.46 9.15
N VAL A 39 -8.18 1.51 10.43
CA VAL A 39 -9.18 2.46 10.94
C VAL A 39 -8.43 3.70 11.43
N ASN A 40 -8.75 4.87 10.90
CA ASN A 40 -8.12 6.10 11.38
C ASN A 40 -8.57 6.42 12.80
N SER A 41 -7.68 6.97 13.62
CA SER A 41 -7.98 7.27 15.02
C SER A 41 -8.86 8.51 15.20
N VAL A 42 -8.92 9.39 14.19
CA VAL A 42 -9.64 10.67 14.27
C VAL A 42 -11.14 10.46 14.08
N GLU A 43 -11.55 9.74 13.03
CA GLU A 43 -12.96 9.58 12.68
C GLU A 43 -13.47 8.16 12.94
N GLY A 44 -12.58 7.21 13.22
CA GLY A 44 -12.95 5.81 13.39
C GLY A 44 -13.40 5.16 12.08
N LEU A 45 -12.96 5.69 10.94
CA LEU A 45 -13.39 5.27 9.60
C LEU A 45 -12.26 4.53 8.85
N PRO A 46 -12.61 3.59 7.96
CA PRO A 46 -11.62 2.89 7.15
C PRO A 46 -10.86 3.83 6.22
N VAL A 47 -9.55 3.64 6.19
CA VAL A 47 -8.59 4.26 5.27
C VAL A 47 -7.78 3.15 4.62
N ALA A 48 -7.49 3.30 3.32
CA ALA A 48 -6.69 2.36 2.56
C ALA A 48 -5.56 3.09 1.83
N ASP A 49 -4.32 2.76 2.17
CA ASP A 49 -3.14 3.21 1.43
C ASP A 49 -2.77 2.19 0.36
N HIS A 50 -2.51 2.69 -0.84
CA HIS A 50 -2.15 1.89 -2.00
C HIS A 50 -0.69 2.12 -2.36
N PHE A 51 0.04 1.01 -2.48
CA PHE A 51 1.42 0.99 -2.94
C PHE A 51 1.59 0.01 -4.10
N VAL A 52 2.56 0.31 -4.96
CA VAL A 52 2.98 -0.56 -6.07
C VAL A 52 4.47 -0.85 -5.97
N VAL A 53 4.85 -2.09 -6.28
CA VAL A 53 6.25 -2.45 -6.49
C VAL A 53 6.69 -2.01 -7.88
N ASN A 54 7.66 -1.11 -8.00
CA ASN A 54 8.13 -0.64 -9.30
C ASN A 54 9.13 -1.60 -9.96
N ASP A 55 9.60 -1.25 -11.17
CA ASP A 55 10.58 -2.05 -11.93
C ASP A 55 11.92 -2.24 -11.22
N ASN A 56 12.26 -1.36 -10.26
CA ASN A 56 13.45 -1.44 -9.43
C ASN A 56 13.22 -2.23 -8.12
N TYR A 57 12.05 -2.86 -7.94
CA TYR A 57 11.62 -3.53 -6.71
C TYR A 57 11.53 -2.59 -5.49
N GLU A 58 11.27 -1.31 -5.72
CA GLU A 58 10.99 -0.32 -4.67
C GLU A 58 9.48 -0.22 -4.45
N ILE A 59 9.08 0.04 -3.21
CA ILE A 59 7.68 0.26 -2.86
C ILE A 59 7.37 1.75 -3.08
N LEU A 60 6.46 2.04 -4.01
CA LEU A 60 6.01 3.39 -4.30
C LEU A 60 4.60 3.62 -3.77
N PHE A 61 4.41 4.70 -3.03
CA PHE A 61 3.07 5.18 -2.67
C PHE A 61 2.36 5.68 -3.92
N THR A 62 1.08 5.31 -4.06
CA THR A 62 0.24 5.71 -5.19
C THR A 62 -0.88 6.64 -4.76
N GLU A 63 -1.66 6.23 -3.76
CA GLU A 63 -2.85 6.96 -3.34
C GLU A 63 -3.32 6.50 -1.96
N THR A 64 -4.13 7.34 -1.31
CA THR A 64 -4.90 7.01 -0.12
C THR A 64 -6.39 7.15 -0.44
N ILE A 65 -7.17 6.15 -0.06
CA ILE A 65 -8.63 6.14 -0.16
C ILE A 65 -9.23 6.28 1.23
N PHE A 66 -10.06 7.30 1.42
CA PHE A 66 -10.77 7.61 2.65
C PHE A 66 -12.25 7.30 2.50
N GLN A 67 -12.81 6.52 3.42
CA GLN A 67 -14.27 6.39 3.57
C GLN A 67 -14.84 7.46 4.51
N ALA A 68 -14.47 8.71 4.28
CA ALA A 68 -14.99 9.84 5.03
C ALA A 68 -15.10 11.09 4.13
N PRO A 69 -16.21 11.84 4.17
CA PRO A 69 -16.36 13.06 3.39
C PRO A 69 -15.92 14.33 4.16
N TYR A 70 -15.52 14.23 5.44
CA TYR A 70 -15.37 15.38 6.33
C TYR A 70 -13.98 15.57 6.96
N ALA A 71 -13.02 14.68 6.71
CA ALA A 71 -11.70 14.84 7.31
C ALA A 71 -10.95 16.03 6.70
N GLY A 72 -10.20 16.75 7.55
CA GLY A 72 -9.23 17.73 7.11
C GLY A 72 -8.05 17.00 6.48
N TYR A 73 -8.13 16.73 5.19
CA TYR A 73 -7.10 16.01 4.46
C TYR A 73 -5.91 16.90 4.11
N ASP A 74 -4.71 16.40 4.36
CA ASP A 74 -3.52 16.93 3.71
C ASP A 74 -3.66 16.71 2.20
N HIS A 75 -3.31 17.73 1.40
CA HIS A 75 -3.48 17.72 -0.06
C HIS A 75 -4.93 17.55 -0.55
N ALA A 76 -5.92 18.05 0.20
CA ALA A 76 -7.34 18.03 -0.21
C ALA A 76 -7.59 18.59 -1.62
N GLU A 77 -6.74 19.49 -2.13
CA GLU A 77 -6.80 20.01 -3.50
C GLU A 77 -6.63 18.95 -4.59
N ARG A 78 -6.04 17.79 -4.26
CA ARG A 78 -5.85 16.64 -5.15
C ARG A 78 -6.92 15.57 -4.97
N SER A 79 -7.99 15.88 -4.24
CA SER A 79 -9.04 14.92 -3.95
C SER A 79 -9.91 14.62 -5.17
N GLU A 80 -10.24 13.34 -5.34
CA GLU A 80 -11.18 12.84 -6.32
C GLU A 80 -12.27 12.02 -5.60
N VAL A 81 -13.54 12.32 -5.87
CA VAL A 81 -14.67 11.56 -5.31
C VAL A 81 -14.87 10.30 -6.14
N LEU A 82 -14.61 9.13 -5.54
CA LEU A 82 -14.79 7.83 -6.20
C LEU A 82 -16.23 7.31 -6.08
N ALA A 83 -16.87 7.58 -4.94
CA ALA A 83 -18.23 7.13 -4.62
C ALA A 83 -18.81 8.02 -3.50
N PRO A 84 -20.12 7.92 -3.18
CA PRO A 84 -20.68 8.62 -2.02
C PRO A 84 -19.84 8.35 -0.77
N ASN A 85 -19.39 9.42 -0.11
CA ASN A 85 -18.55 9.38 1.10
C ASN A 85 -17.19 8.67 0.93
N THR A 86 -16.72 8.49 -0.31
CA THR A 86 -15.42 7.85 -0.60
C THR A 86 -14.58 8.79 -1.46
N THR A 87 -13.44 9.19 -0.92
CA THR A 87 -12.53 10.16 -1.53
C THR A 87 -11.14 9.57 -1.67
N LYS A 88 -10.48 9.85 -2.79
CA LYS A 88 -9.12 9.42 -3.11
C LYS A 88 -8.20 10.63 -3.15
N ILE A 89 -6.98 10.50 -2.66
CA ILE A 89 -5.94 11.53 -2.69
C ILE A 89 -4.63 10.92 -3.16
N SER A 90 -3.97 11.55 -4.14
CA SER A 90 -2.72 11.10 -4.78
C SER A 90 -1.68 12.21 -4.90
#